data_AF-A0A842FWP0-F1
#
_entry.id   AF-A0A842FWP0-F1
#
_cell.length_a   1.000
_cell.length_b   1.000
_cell.length_c   1.000
_cell.angle_alpha   90.00
_cell.angle_beta   90.00
_cell.angle_gamma   90.00
#
_symmetry.space_group_name_H-M   'P 1'
#
loop_
_entity.id
_entity.type
_entity.pdbx_description
1 polymer ?
#
loop_
_entity_poly.entity_id
_entity_poly.type
_entity_poly.pdbx_seq_one_letter_code
_entity_poly.pdbx_strand_id
1 'polypeptide(L)'
;MIRTEKNWKLLGLIGFLVFLFYMYIAYRTPLTHDDWNWGMNVGMERFHNGFKDYNGRYFGNYTELLITRIGWLRILLMGLFGSLMVVLPALISKTTSIGVYLLSFLLFLTVPANMFAQTYGWAAGFSNYNTAAVFILIYLL
;
A
#
# COMPACT_ATOMS: atom_id res chain seq x y z
N MET A 1 -25.93 -14.17 -19.97
CA MET A 1 -24.85 -13.61 -19.13
C MET A 1 -25.45 -12.41 -18.39
N ILE A 2 -25.90 -12.60 -17.15
CA ILE A 2 -26.55 -11.53 -16.38
C ILE A 2 -25.45 -10.54 -15.98
N ARG A 3 -25.41 -9.40 -16.66
CA ARG A 3 -24.55 -8.28 -16.28
C ARG A 3 -25.20 -7.64 -15.05
N THR A 4 -24.96 -8.22 -13.88
CA THR A 4 -25.28 -7.56 -12.61
C THR A 4 -24.64 -6.19 -12.64
N GLU A 5 -25.43 -5.14 -12.52
CA GLU A 5 -24.90 -3.79 -12.44
C GLU A 5 -24.03 -3.66 -11.19
N LYS A 6 -22.87 -3.02 -11.34
CA LYS A 6 -21.92 -2.86 -10.26
C LYS A 6 -22.47 -1.84 -9.28
N ASN A 7 -22.72 -2.25 -8.03
CA ASN A 7 -23.20 -1.32 -6.99
C ASN A 7 -22.03 -0.45 -6.49
N TRP A 8 -21.70 0.59 -7.25
CA TRP A 8 -20.57 1.48 -6.99
C TRP A 8 -20.62 2.17 -5.62
N LYS A 9 -21.83 2.42 -5.08
CA LYS A 9 -21.99 2.98 -3.73
C LYS A 9 -21.49 2.02 -2.67
N LEU A 10 -21.89 0.75 -2.78
CA LEU A 10 -21.46 -0.29 -1.84
C LEU A 10 -19.96 -0.59 -1.99
N LEU A 11 -19.44 -0.63 -3.22
CA LEU A 11 -18.01 -0.80 -3.45
C LEU A 11 -17.19 0.37 -2.89
N GLY A 12 -17.66 1.60 -3.08
CA GLY A 12 -17.06 2.79 -2.51
C GLY A 12 -17.06 2.75 -0.99
N LEU A 13 -18.16 2.30 -0.36
CA LEU A 13 -18.25 2.13 1.08
C LEU A 13 -17.25 1.07 1.59
N ILE A 14 -17.20 -0.12 0.97
CA ILE A 14 -16.25 -1.17 1.35
C ILE A 14 -14.81 -0.68 1.19
N GLY A 15 -14.47 -0.08 0.04
CA GLY A 15 -13.15 0.46 -0.21
C GLY A 15 -12.76 1.54 0.81
N PHE A 16 -13.70 2.40 1.21
CA PHE A 16 -13.49 3.42 2.23
C PHE A 16 -13.25 2.80 3.62
N LEU A 17 -14.02 1.77 4.01
CA LEU A 17 -13.80 1.08 5.29
C LEU A 17 -12.44 0.38 5.34
N VAL A 18 -12.04 -0.28 4.25
CA VAL A 18 -10.71 -0.90 4.15
C VAL A 18 -9.60 0.15 4.19
N PHE A 19 -9.81 1.31 3.55
CA PHE A 19 -8.90 2.45 3.63
C PHE A 19 -8.73 2.96 5.06
N LEU A 20 -9.82 3.15 5.80
CA LEU A 20 -9.75 3.54 7.22
C LEU A 20 -9.05 2.49 8.08
N PHE A 21 -9.26 1.21 7.80
CA PHE A 21 -8.54 0.12 8.46
C PHE A 21 -7.03 0.23 8.24
N TYR A 22 -6.56 0.35 7.00
CA TYR A 22 -5.12 0.48 6.73
C TYR A 22 -4.53 1.80 7.22
N MET A 23 -5.29 2.90 7.22
CA MET A 23 -4.87 4.15 7.86
C MET A 23 -4.63 3.93 9.37
N TYR A 24 -5.55 3.24 10.05
CA TYR A 24 -5.38 2.93 11.46
C TYR A 24 -4.13 2.09 11.70
N ILE A 25 -3.91 1.04 10.89
CA ILE A 25 -2.68 0.23 10.98
C ILE A 25 -1.43 1.09 10.76
N ALA A 26 -1.40 1.94 9.73
CA ALA A 26 -0.26 2.82 9.44
C ALA A 26 -0.02 3.86 10.54
N TYR A 27 -1.07 4.35 11.19
CA TYR A 27 -0.97 5.24 12.34
C TYR A 27 -0.37 4.54 13.55
N ARG A 28 -0.75 3.28 13.80
CA ARG A 28 -0.25 2.47 14.93
C ARG A 28 1.13 1.89 14.71
N THR A 29 1.65 1.94 13.48
CA THR A 29 2.95 1.37 13.14
C THR A 29 4.05 2.44 13.18
N PRO A 30 5.05 2.30 14.06
CA PRO A 30 6.19 3.22 14.11
C PRO A 30 7.15 2.98 12.94
N LEU A 31 7.99 3.97 12.64
CA LEU A 31 9.14 3.79 11.75
C LEU A 31 10.19 2.89 12.43
N THR A 32 10.86 2.04 11.67
CA THR A 32 11.83 1.07 12.20
C THR A 32 13.04 0.88 11.27
N HIS A 33 14.10 0.23 11.76
CA HIS A 33 15.26 -0.15 10.95
C HIS A 33 15.89 1.01 10.16
N ASP A 34 16.00 0.88 8.85
CA ASP A 34 16.58 1.89 7.97
C ASP A 34 15.61 3.04 7.65
N ASP A 35 14.33 2.97 8.02
CA ASP A 35 13.36 4.07 7.88
C ASP A 35 13.91 5.36 8.53
N TRP A 36 14.66 5.22 9.63
CA TRP A 36 15.35 6.32 10.30
C TRP A 36 16.40 6.97 9.40
N ASN A 37 17.19 6.17 8.67
CA ASN A 37 18.19 6.70 7.74
C ASN A 37 17.53 7.50 6.61
N TRP A 38 16.38 7.02 6.13
CA TRP A 38 15.59 7.71 5.10
C TRP A 38 14.94 9.00 5.60
N GLY A 39 14.53 9.04 6.87
CA GLY A 39 14.04 10.25 7.53
C GLY A 39 15.14 11.29 7.87
N MET A 40 16.39 10.85 8.02
CA MET A 40 17.54 11.69 8.37
C MET A 40 18.32 12.20 7.14
N ASN A 41 19.40 12.96 7.37
CA ASN A 41 20.21 13.56 6.29
C ASN A 41 20.74 12.53 5.28
N VAL A 42 21.04 11.31 5.72
CA VAL A 42 21.49 10.21 4.84
C VAL A 42 20.50 9.96 3.69
N GLY A 43 19.18 10.01 3.97
CA GLY A 43 18.15 9.92 2.93
C GLY A 43 18.21 11.09 1.94
N MET A 44 18.44 12.31 2.41
CA MET A 44 18.58 13.48 1.53
C MET A 44 19.85 13.42 0.68
N GLU A 45 20.96 12.94 1.23
CA GLU A 45 22.19 12.72 0.46
C GLU A 45 21.96 11.73 -0.68
N ARG A 46 21.24 10.62 -0.40
CA ARG A 46 20.81 9.67 -1.43
C ARG A 46 19.94 10.33 -2.50
N PHE A 47 18.99 11.17 -2.10
CA PHE A 47 18.13 11.93 -3.02
C PHE A 47 18.94 12.90 -3.89
N HIS A 48 19.84 13.67 -3.30
CA HIS A 48 20.66 14.66 -4.01
C HIS A 48 21.65 14.01 -4.99
N ASN A 49 22.15 12.81 -4.68
CA ASN A 49 22.94 12.00 -5.60
C ASN A 49 22.06 11.18 -6.58
N GLY A 50 20.76 11.45 -6.67
CA GLY A 50 19.85 10.77 -7.61
C GLY A 50 19.78 9.25 -7.42
N PHE A 51 19.98 8.76 -6.18
CA PHE A 51 20.08 7.34 -5.84
C PHE A 51 21.13 6.56 -6.65
N LYS A 52 22.19 7.25 -7.09
CA LYS A 52 23.30 6.64 -7.83
C LYS A 52 23.86 5.42 -7.08
N ASP A 53 24.10 4.35 -7.83
CA ASP A 53 24.68 3.08 -7.35
C ASP A 53 23.97 2.45 -6.14
N TYR A 54 22.66 2.73 -5.96
CA TYR A 54 21.90 2.24 -4.82
C TYR A 54 21.17 0.91 -5.07
N ASN A 55 19.94 0.95 -5.62
CA ASN A 55 19.12 -0.26 -5.78
C ASN A 55 18.22 -0.26 -7.03
N GLY A 56 18.24 0.80 -7.85
CA GLY A 56 17.41 0.94 -9.05
C GLY A 56 15.90 1.19 -8.83
N ARG A 57 15.41 1.20 -7.58
CA ARG A 57 13.99 1.36 -7.23
C ARG A 57 13.61 2.83 -7.02
N TYR A 58 13.71 3.64 -8.08
CA TYR A 58 13.52 5.09 -7.99
C TYR A 58 12.18 5.48 -7.35
N PHE A 59 11.06 4.96 -7.85
CA PHE A 59 9.73 5.29 -7.32
C PHE A 59 9.57 4.87 -5.84
N GLY A 60 10.09 3.70 -5.49
CA GLY A 60 10.13 3.23 -4.11
C GLY A 60 10.93 4.16 -3.21
N ASN A 61 12.15 4.52 -3.63
CA ASN A 61 13.02 5.42 -2.87
C ASN A 61 12.39 6.82 -2.69
N TYR A 62 11.70 7.37 -3.70
CA TYR A 62 10.96 8.63 -3.54
C TYR A 62 9.80 8.51 -2.56
N THR A 63 9.04 7.40 -2.63
CA THR A 63 7.94 7.13 -1.71
C THR A 63 8.46 7.02 -0.28
N GLU A 64 9.58 6.32 -0.10
CA GLU A 64 10.22 6.10 1.19
C GLU A 64 10.67 7.40 1.84
N LEU A 65 11.33 8.28 1.10
CA LEU A 65 11.69 9.63 1.57
C LEU A 65 10.47 10.42 2.03
N LEU A 66 9.38 10.33 1.27
CA LEU A 66 8.16 11.08 1.54
C LEU A 66 7.49 10.59 2.84
N ILE A 67 7.31 9.28 2.98
CA ILE A 67 6.58 8.69 4.11
C ILE A 67 7.41 8.62 5.40
N THR A 68 8.74 8.67 5.32
CA THR A 68 9.60 8.73 6.51
C THR A 68 9.73 10.15 7.07
N ARG A 69 9.44 11.19 6.27
CA ARG A 69 9.53 12.60 6.68
C ARG A 69 8.20 13.25 7.02
N ILE A 70 7.11 12.83 6.38
CA ILE A 70 5.80 13.47 6.52
C ILE A 70 4.80 12.47 7.10
N GLY A 71 4.60 12.51 8.41
CA GLY A 71 3.84 11.49 9.14
C GLY A 71 2.38 11.34 8.71
N TRP A 72 1.66 12.43 8.44
CA TRP A 72 0.28 12.34 7.96
C TRP A 72 0.20 11.74 6.53
N LEU A 73 1.20 12.03 5.70
CA LEU A 73 1.28 11.53 4.33
C LEU A 73 1.64 10.05 4.30
N ARG A 74 2.46 9.59 5.25
CA ARG A 74 2.67 8.15 5.50
C ARG A 74 1.35 7.43 5.73
N ILE A 75 0.56 7.92 6.69
CA ILE A 75 -0.72 7.30 7.05
C ILE A 75 -1.67 7.27 5.85
N LEU A 76 -1.75 8.38 5.12
CA LEU A 76 -2.58 8.50 3.92
C LEU A 76 -2.15 7.52 2.81
N LEU A 77 -0.86 7.51 2.45
CA LEU A 77 -0.35 6.68 1.36
C LEU A 77 -0.38 5.20 1.69
N MET A 78 0.01 4.82 2.91
CA MET A 78 -0.08 3.43 3.35
C MET A 78 -1.53 2.95 3.45
N GLY A 79 -2.44 3.82 3.91
CA GLY A 79 -3.88 3.58 3.87
C GLY A 79 -4.39 3.34 2.45
N LEU A 80 -4.02 4.23 1.52
CA LEU A 80 -4.48 4.20 0.13
C LEU A 80 -3.97 2.96 -0.61
N PHE A 81 -2.67 2.69 -0.58
CA PHE A 81 -2.13 1.51 -1.27
C PHE A 81 -2.58 0.20 -0.59
N GLY A 82 -2.75 0.20 0.74
CA GLY A 82 -3.35 -0.91 1.45
C GLY A 82 -4.76 -1.24 0.98
N SER A 83 -5.62 -0.22 0.81
CA SER A 83 -6.96 -0.44 0.29
C SER A 83 -6.97 -0.85 -1.18
N LEU A 84 -6.09 -0.28 -2.00
CA LEU A 84 -5.96 -0.66 -3.42
C LEU A 84 -5.55 -2.12 -3.58
N MET A 85 -4.66 -2.64 -2.74
CA MET A 85 -4.26 -4.05 -2.76
C MET A 85 -5.45 -4.99 -2.55
N VAL A 86 -6.47 -4.58 -1.82
CA VAL A 86 -7.69 -5.37 -1.57
C VAL A 86 -8.75 -5.15 -2.67
N VAL A 87 -8.93 -3.90 -3.08
CA VAL A 87 -10.01 -3.50 -4.00
C VAL A 87 -9.69 -3.89 -5.44
N LEU A 88 -8.45 -3.72 -5.90
CA LEU A 88 -8.08 -3.98 -7.30
C LEU A 88 -8.26 -5.46 -7.70
N PRO A 89 -7.82 -6.47 -6.93
CA PRO A 89 -8.08 -7.88 -7.29
C PRO A 89 -9.57 -8.20 -7.41
N ALA A 90 -10.39 -7.64 -6.53
CA ALA A 90 -11.84 -7.81 -6.61
C ALA A 90 -12.42 -7.13 -7.86
N LEU A 91 -11.90 -5.97 -8.27
CA LEU A 91 -12.29 -5.33 -9.53
C LEU A 91 -11.86 -6.14 -10.76
N ILE A 92 -10.64 -6.68 -10.77
CA ILE A 92 -10.06 -7.52 -11.85
C ILE A 92 -10.88 -8.80 -12.05
N SER A 93 -11.45 -9.36 -10.98
CA SER A 93 -12.31 -10.55 -11.07
C SER A 93 -13.60 -10.33 -11.89
N LYS A 94 -13.92 -9.08 -12.26
CA LYS A 94 -15.11 -8.69 -13.05
C LYS A 94 -16.45 -9.15 -12.45
N THR A 95 -16.48 -9.47 -11.16
CA THR A 95 -17.68 -9.83 -10.41
C THR A 95 -18.28 -8.62 -9.70
N THR A 96 -19.57 -8.72 -9.37
CA THR A 96 -20.28 -7.76 -8.52
C THR A 96 -20.58 -8.32 -7.13
N SER A 97 -20.20 -9.58 -6.87
CA SER A 97 -20.46 -10.25 -5.62
C SER A 97 -19.67 -9.60 -4.48
N ILE A 98 -20.40 -9.08 -3.49
CA ILE A 98 -19.84 -8.56 -2.23
C ILE A 98 -18.97 -9.61 -1.54
N GLY A 99 -19.34 -10.89 -1.66
CA GLY A 99 -18.58 -12.00 -1.10
C GLY A 99 -17.15 -12.07 -1.62
N VAL A 100 -16.89 -11.68 -2.88
CA VAL A 100 -15.53 -11.66 -3.44
C VAL A 100 -14.71 -10.49 -2.89
N TYR A 101 -15.34 -9.33 -2.66
CA TYR A 101 -14.68 -8.20 -2.01
C TYR A 101 -14.31 -8.53 -0.55
N LEU A 102 -15.24 -9.14 0.18
CA LEU A 102 -14.98 -9.61 1.55
C LEU A 102 -13.90 -10.70 1.56
N LEU A 103 -13.96 -11.66 0.64
CA LEU A 103 -12.94 -12.70 0.51
C LEU A 103 -11.57 -12.10 0.22
N SER A 104 -11.46 -11.14 -0.70
CA SER A 104 -10.21 -10.43 -1.00
C SER A 104 -9.64 -9.79 0.27
N PHE A 105 -10.46 -9.08 1.05
CA PHE A 105 -10.04 -8.48 2.31
C PHE A 105 -9.58 -9.53 3.32
N LEU A 106 -10.35 -10.61 3.50
CA LEU A 106 -10.01 -11.69 4.42
C LEU A 106 -8.69 -12.39 4.04
N LEU A 107 -8.44 -12.62 2.74
CA LEU A 107 -7.19 -13.21 2.26
C LEU A 107 -5.98 -12.31 2.54
N PHE A 108 -6.14 -11.00 2.54
CA PHE A 108 -5.07 -10.09 2.98
C PHE A 108 -4.84 -10.14 4.49
N LEU A 109 -5.89 -10.37 5.29
CA LEU A 109 -5.76 -10.53 6.74
C LEU A 109 -5.16 -11.87 7.16
N THR A 110 -5.16 -12.88 6.28
CA THR A 110 -4.50 -14.18 6.55
C THR A 110 -3.01 -14.17 6.22
N VAL A 111 -2.46 -13.08 5.67
CA VAL A 111 -1.02 -12.93 5.47
C VAL A 111 -0.30 -13.10 6.83
N PRO A 112 0.73 -13.98 6.91
CA PRO A 112 1.48 -14.17 8.14
C PRO A 112 2.00 -12.85 8.72
N ALA A 113 1.92 -12.68 10.03
CA ALA A 113 2.25 -11.42 10.70
C ALA A 113 3.69 -10.96 10.44
N ASN A 114 4.64 -11.89 10.32
CA ASN A 114 6.02 -11.59 9.94
C ASN A 114 6.10 -11.01 8.52
N MET A 115 5.32 -11.53 7.58
CA MET A 115 5.28 -11.01 6.21
C MET A 115 4.55 -9.68 6.12
N PHE A 116 3.48 -9.51 6.90
CA PHE A 116 2.81 -8.23 7.02
C PHE A 116 3.74 -7.16 7.61
N ALA A 117 4.53 -7.49 8.64
CA ALA A 117 5.50 -6.57 9.21
C ALA A 117 6.57 -6.13 8.19
N GLN A 118 7.04 -7.05 7.35
CA GLN A 118 8.07 -6.76 6.34
C GLN A 118 7.53 -6.02 5.11
N THR A 119 6.26 -6.21 4.75
CA THR A 119 5.68 -5.62 3.53
C THR A 119 4.83 -4.38 3.80
N TYR A 120 4.08 -4.33 4.90
CA TYR A 120 3.25 -3.20 5.29
C TYR A 120 3.78 -2.45 6.50
N GLY A 121 4.32 -3.14 7.49
CA GLY A 121 4.73 -2.50 8.74
C GLY A 121 6.01 -1.66 8.60
N TRP A 122 6.93 -2.11 7.76
CA TRP A 122 8.21 -1.45 7.49
C TRP A 122 8.06 -0.49 6.31
N ALA A 123 8.40 0.79 6.49
CA ALA A 123 8.12 1.83 5.51
C ALA A 123 8.95 1.63 4.21
N ALA A 124 10.19 1.17 4.32
CA ALA A 124 11.00 0.77 3.17
C ALA A 124 10.38 -0.40 2.40
N GLY A 125 9.97 -1.44 3.13
CA GLY A 125 9.33 -2.62 2.56
C GLY A 125 8.05 -2.25 1.82
N PHE A 126 7.21 -1.44 2.46
CA PHE A 126 6.00 -0.91 1.86
C PHE A 126 6.29 -0.11 0.58
N SER A 127 7.22 0.83 0.65
CA SER A 127 7.55 1.71 -0.47
C SER A 127 8.07 0.93 -1.67
N ASN A 128 8.73 -0.20 -1.47
CA ASN A 128 9.31 -1.00 -2.53
C ASN A 128 8.39 -2.11 -3.06
N TYR A 129 7.63 -2.78 -2.19
CA TYR A 129 6.82 -3.94 -2.56
C TYR A 129 5.35 -3.58 -2.83
N ASN A 130 4.71 -2.85 -1.92
CA ASN A 130 3.29 -2.55 -2.02
C ASN A 130 3.00 -1.56 -3.14
N THR A 131 3.86 -0.55 -3.33
CA THR A 131 3.69 0.40 -4.44
C THR A 131 3.76 -0.31 -5.79
N ALA A 132 4.78 -1.13 -6.00
CA ALA A 132 4.97 -1.91 -7.22
C ALA A 132 3.81 -2.88 -7.46
N ALA A 133 3.37 -3.61 -6.44
CA ALA A 133 2.24 -4.52 -6.54
C ALA A 133 0.94 -3.82 -6.95
N VAL A 134 0.64 -2.65 -6.37
CA VAL A 134 -0.52 -1.84 -6.77
C VAL A 134 -0.42 -1.40 -8.23
N PHE A 135 0.74 -0.95 -8.71
CA PHE A 135 0.89 -0.57 -10.12
C PHE A 135 0.72 -1.76 -11.07
N ILE A 136 1.18 -2.96 -10.69
CA ILE A 136 0.92 -4.18 -11.45
C ILE A 136 -0.59 -4.48 -11.49
N LEU A 137 -1.27 -4.37 -10.35
CA LEU A 137 -2.73 -4.58 -10.30
C LEU A 137 -3.49 -3.54 -11.13
N ILE A 138 -3.04 -2.28 -11.16
CA ILE A 138 -3.60 -1.24 -12.03
C ILE A 138 -3.38 -1.60 -13.50
N TYR A 139 -2.21 -2.12 -13.86
CA TYR A 139 -1.91 -2.56 -15.22
C TYR A 139 -2.80 -3.74 -15.67
N LEU A 140 -3.19 -4.61 -14.75
CA LEU A 140 -4.04 -5.78 -15.01
C LEU A 140 -5.54 -5.48 -15.05
N LEU A 141 -5.96 -4.29 -14.63
CA LEU A 141 -7.36 -3.88 -14.54
C LEU A 141 -7.97 -3.60 -15.93
#